data_AF-A0A523XZT2-F1
#
_entry.id   AF-A0A523XZT2-F1
#
_cell.length_a   1.000
_cell.length_b   1.000
_cell.length_c   1.000
_cell.angle_alpha   90.00
_cell.angle_beta   90.00
_cell.angle_gamma   90.00
#
_symmetry.space_group_name_H-M   'P 1'
#
loop_
_entity.id
_entity.type
_entity.pdbx_description
1 polymer ?
#
loop_
_entity_poly.entity_id
_entity_poly.type
_entity_poly.pdbx_seq_one_letter_code
_entity_poly.pdbx_strand_id
1 'polypeptide(L)'
;MIIWNEWKPAASKPWLVTAAGIMWSGVGLMLCHLAYGWLLPVNLQQAVLLALVCVVFALIIYRFGFRILAEKNIRRIGDLAGGKIC
;
A
#
# COMPACT_ATOMS: atom_id res chain seq x y z
N MET A 1 13.92 -19.98 23.92
CA MET A 1 12.61 -20.12 23.24
C MET A 1 11.75 -18.96 23.69
N ILE A 2 11.67 -17.89 22.89
CA ILE A 2 10.95 -16.66 23.25
C ILE A 2 9.49 -16.82 22.83
N ILE A 3 8.59 -16.89 23.81
CA ILE A 3 7.14 -16.98 23.60
C ILE A 3 6.63 -15.57 23.31
N TRP A 4 6.39 -15.25 22.04
CA TRP A 4 5.64 -14.06 21.66
C TRP A 4 4.18 -14.29 22.04
N ASN A 5 3.77 -13.74 23.17
CA ASN A 5 2.36 -13.70 23.58
C ASN A 5 1.56 -13.04 22.44
N GLU A 6 0.46 -13.64 21.98
CA GLU A 6 -0.32 -13.14 20.85
C GLU A 6 -1.06 -11.85 21.25
N TRP A 7 -0.47 -10.69 20.95
CA TRP A 7 -1.10 -9.40 21.18
C TRP A 7 -2.31 -9.28 20.26
N LYS A 8 -3.51 -9.50 20.81
CA LYS A 8 -4.76 -9.28 20.08
C LYS A 8 -4.94 -7.78 19.85
N PRO A 9 -5.14 -7.33 18.60
CA PRO A 9 -5.40 -5.91 18.34
C PRO A 9 -6.68 -5.49 19.06
N ALA A 10 -6.61 -4.34 19.73
CA ALA A 10 -7.77 -3.77 20.44
C ALA A 10 -8.87 -3.27 19.49
N ALA A 11 -8.52 -3.02 18.21
CA ALA A 11 -9.44 -2.55 17.18
C ALA A 11 -10.16 -3.71 16.46
N SER A 12 -11.40 -3.48 16.04
CA SER A 12 -12.20 -4.45 15.29
C SER A 12 -11.64 -4.68 13.87
N LYS A 13 -11.88 -5.87 13.30
CA LYS A 13 -11.40 -6.23 11.95
C LYS A 13 -11.75 -5.21 10.85
N PRO A 14 -12.99 -4.69 10.76
CA PRO A 14 -13.32 -3.68 9.77
C PRO A 14 -12.43 -2.44 9.91
N TRP A 15 -12.14 -2.02 11.14
CA TRP A 15 -11.30 -0.86 11.42
C TRP A 15 -9.85 -1.08 11.05
N LEU A 16 -9.32 -2.28 11.23
CA LEU A 16 -7.97 -2.64 10.77
C LEU A 16 -7.86 -2.57 9.24
N VAL A 17 -8.87 -3.05 8.51
CA VAL A 17 -8.89 -2.99 7.04
C VAL A 17 -9.06 -1.55 6.55
N THR A 18 -9.99 -0.79 7.14
CA THR A 18 -10.21 0.62 6.79
C THR A 18 -8.99 1.48 7.06
N ALA A 19 -8.36 1.32 8.24
CA ALA A 19 -7.14 2.07 8.58
C ALA A 19 -5.98 1.73 7.62
N ALA A 20 -5.80 0.44 7.28
CA ALA A 20 -4.80 0.04 6.30
C ALA A 20 -5.08 0.69 4.92
N GLY A 21 -6.34 0.66 4.47
CA GLY A 21 -6.75 1.30 3.22
C GLY A 21 -6.43 2.80 3.21
N ILE A 22 -6.88 3.53 4.24
CA ILE A 22 -6.66 4.97 4.38
C ILE A 22 -5.16 5.31 4.37
N MET A 23 -4.37 4.58 5.16
CA MET A 23 -2.92 4.79 5.23
C MET A 23 -2.26 4.61 3.86
N TRP A 24 -2.56 3.52 3.16
CA TRP A 24 -1.95 3.24 1.86
C TRP A 24 -2.43 4.19 0.76
N SER A 25 -3.69 4.64 0.79
CA SER A 25 -4.17 5.71 -0.10
C SER A 25 -3.43 7.02 0.14
N GLY A 26 -3.20 7.39 1.40
CA GLY A 26 -2.43 8.59 1.76
C GLY A 26 -1.00 8.53 1.22
N VAL A 27 -0.31 7.40 1.42
CA VAL A 27 1.04 7.19 0.86
C VAL A 27 1.02 7.28 -0.68
N GLY A 28 0.03 6.67 -1.34
CA GLY A 28 -0.11 6.73 -2.79
C GLY A 28 -0.25 8.17 -3.31
N LEU A 29 -1.12 8.98 -2.69
CA LEU A 29 -1.30 10.39 -3.05
C LEU A 29 -0.01 11.20 -2.85
N MET A 30 0.70 10.97 -1.74
CA MET A 30 1.99 11.62 -1.47
C MET A 30 3.02 11.30 -2.56
N LEU A 31 3.12 10.05 -2.98
CA LEU A 31 4.04 9.63 -4.04
C LEU A 31 3.69 10.25 -5.39
N CYS A 32 2.40 10.32 -5.74
CA CYS A 32 1.95 11.02 -6.95
C CYS A 32 2.31 12.51 -6.92
N HIS A 33 2.13 13.17 -5.77
CA HIS A 33 2.49 14.58 -5.62
C HIS A 33 4.00 14.81 -5.79
N LEU A 34 4.82 13.93 -5.21
CA LEU A 34 6.28 13.97 -5.37
C LEU A 34 6.69 13.75 -6.83
N ALA A 35 6.10 12.76 -7.50
CA ALA A 35 6.37 12.48 -8.90
C ALA A 35 6.01 13.66 -9.81
N TYR A 36 4.87 14.32 -9.56
CA TYR A 36 4.49 15.53 -10.26
C TYR A 36 5.51 16.66 -10.08
N GLY A 37 5.99 16.86 -8.84
CA GLY A 37 7.04 17.84 -8.54
C GLY A 37 8.35 17.58 -9.31
N TRP A 38 8.70 16.31 -9.52
CA TRP A 38 9.89 15.92 -10.30
C TRP A 38 9.70 16.08 -11.82
N LEU A 39 8.47 15.99 -12.31
CA LEU A 39 8.14 16.16 -13.73
C LEU A 39 7.99 17.63 -14.15
N LEU A 40 7.62 18.51 -13.22
CA LEU A 40 7.38 19.94 -13.47
C LEU A 40 8.55 20.69 -14.14
N PRO A 41 9.83 20.53 -13.74
CA PRO A 41 10.94 21.27 -14.35
C PRO A 41 11.40 20.69 -15.70
N VAL A 42 10.82 19.58 -16.16
CA VAL A 42 11.26 18.83 -17.33
C VAL A 42 10.42 19.23 -18.55
N ASN A 43 11.02 19.24 -19.75
CA ASN A 43 10.25 19.52 -20.97
C ASN A 43 9.19 18.43 -21.23
N LEU A 44 8.12 18.77 -21.96
CA LEU A 44 6.96 17.87 -22.13
C LEU A 44 7.34 16.50 -22.70
N GLN A 45 8.24 16.44 -23.68
CA GLN A 45 8.66 15.18 -24.31
C GLN A 45 9.39 14.27 -23.32
N GLN A 46 10.36 14.81 -22.58
CA GLN A 46 11.09 14.09 -21.55
C GLN A 46 10.16 13.69 -20.39
N ALA A 47 9.23 14.56 -20.00
CA ALA A 47 8.25 14.29 -18.96
C ALA A 47 7.36 13.09 -19.33
N VAL A 48 6.87 13.02 -20.58
CA VAL A 48 6.06 11.89 -21.07
C VAL A 48 6.86 10.59 -21.08
N LEU A 49 8.10 10.61 -21.59
CA LEU A 49 8.97 9.43 -21.61
C LEU A 49 9.26 8.93 -20.18
N LEU A 50 9.59 9.84 -19.27
CA LEU A 50 9.87 9.51 -17.88
C LEU A 50 8.62 8.98 -17.17
N ALA A 51 7.47 9.58 -17.41
CA ALA A 51 6.19 9.11 -16.86
C ALA A 51 5.86 7.68 -17.32
N LEU A 52 6.08 7.34 -18.59
CA LEU A 52 5.88 5.99 -19.11
C LEU A 52 6.78 4.97 -18.39
N VAL A 53 8.06 5.31 -18.21
CA VAL A 53 9.01 4.47 -17.47
C VAL A 53 8.57 4.31 -16.01
N CYS A 54 8.18 5.40 -15.34
CA CYS A 54 7.65 5.37 -13.98
C CYS A 54 6.39 4.49 -13.87
N VAL A 55 5.48 4.53 -14.85
CA VAL A 55 4.29 3.66 -14.86
C VAL A 55 4.69 2.19 -14.98
N VAL A 56 5.63 1.85 -15.86
CA VAL A 56 6.12 0.46 -15.99
C VAL A 56 6.72 -0.02 -14.67
N PHE A 57 7.58 0.78 -14.04
CA PHE A 57 8.14 0.46 -12.72
C PHE A 57 7.06 0.36 -11.64
N ALA A 58 6.09 1.28 -11.61
CA ALA A 58 4.99 1.24 -10.67
C ALA A 58 4.16 -0.06 -10.81
N LEU A 59 3.90 -0.52 -12.03
CA LEU A 59 3.21 -1.78 -12.29
C LEU A 59 4.02 -2.99 -11.80
N ILE A 60 5.34 -3.00 -12.00
CA ILE A 60 6.22 -4.05 -11.50
C ILE A 60 6.21 -4.07 -9.96
N ILE A 61 6.43 -2.92 -9.32
CA ILE A 61 6.44 -2.78 -7.86
C ILE A 61 5.07 -3.14 -7.27
N TYR A 62 3.97 -2.75 -7.92
CA TYR A 62 2.62 -3.14 -7.53
C TYR A 62 2.46 -4.67 -7.57
N ARG A 63 2.82 -5.29 -8.70
CA ARG A 63 2.63 -6.72 -8.92
C ARG A 63 3.44 -7.58 -7.96
N PHE A 64 4.70 -7.24 -7.74
CA PHE A 64 5.65 -8.06 -6.97
C PHE A 64 5.82 -7.61 -5.51
N GLY A 65 5.51 -6.36 -5.18
CA GLY A 65 5.66 -5.81 -3.83
C GLY A 65 4.31 -5.61 -3.15
N PHE A 66 3.62 -4.52 -3.50
CA PHE A 66 2.45 -4.04 -2.76
C PHE A 66 1.30 -5.04 -2.74
N ARG A 67 1.03 -5.72 -3.86
CA ARG A 67 -0.03 -6.74 -3.91
C ARG A 67 0.23 -7.87 -2.92
N ILE A 68 1.46 -8.41 -2.88
CA ILE A 68 1.83 -9.50 -1.97
C ILE A 68 1.72 -9.03 -0.51
N LEU A 69 2.13 -7.79 -0.22
CA LEU A 69 2.03 -7.21 1.12
C LEU A 69 0.58 -7.01 1.54
N ALA A 70 -0.27 -6.52 0.64
CA ALA A 70 -1.70 -6.32 0.87
C ALA A 70 -2.40 -7.67 1.13
N GLU A 71 -2.16 -8.68 0.30
CA GLU A 71 -2.72 -10.03 0.48
C GLU A 71 -2.29 -10.64 1.82
N LYS A 72 -1.02 -10.47 2.22
CA LYS A 72 -0.53 -10.92 3.53
C LYS A 72 -1.21 -10.17 4.69
N ASN A 73 -1.41 -8.86 4.57
CA ASN A 73 -2.08 -8.06 5.60
C ASN A 73 -3.56 -8.43 5.74
N ILE A 74 -4.28 -8.57 4.62
CA ILE A 74 -5.69 -8.98 4.60
C ILE A 74 -5.84 -10.36 5.22
N ARG A 75 -5.00 -11.33 4.82
CA ARG A 75 -5.04 -12.68 5.39
C ARG A 75 -4.75 -12.67 6.89
N ARG A 76 -3.71 -11.95 7.33
CA ARG A 76 -3.38 -11.82 8.76
C ARG A 76 -4.54 -11.24 9.57
N ILE A 77 -5.23 -10.21 9.06
CA ILE A 77 -6.40 -9.62 9.73
C ILE A 77 -7.59 -10.60 9.72
N GLY A 78 -7.77 -11.34 8.62
CA GLY A 78 -8.80 -12.38 8.48
C GLY A 78 -8.63 -13.51 9.49
N ASP A 79 -7.40 -13.97 9.69
CA ASP A 79 -7.03 -15.09 10.57
C ASP A 79 -7.12 -14.75 12.07
N LEU A 80 -7.30 -13.47 12.45
CA LEU A 80 -7.53 -13.09 13.85
C LEU A 80 -8.81 -13.77 14.38
N ALA A 81 -8.69 -14.61 15.40
CA ALA A 81 -9.83 -15.28 16.04
C ALA A 81 -10.73 -14.26 16.74
N GLY A 82 -11.82 -13.85 16.09
CA GLY A 82 -12.81 -12.91 16.61
C GLY A 82 -13.43 -12.04 15.51
N GLY A 83 -14.65 -12.40 15.10
CA GLY A 83 -15.49 -11.61 14.18
C GLY A 83 -15.40 -12.05 12.71
N LYS A 84 -16.56 -12.32 12.11
CA LYS A 84 -16.70 -12.43 10.65
C LYS A 84 -16.49 -11.04 10.06
N ILE A 85 -15.67 -10.93 9.03
CA ILE A 85 -15.77 -9.80 8.11
C ILE A 85 -17.00 -10.15 7.29
N CYS A 86 -18.11 -9.44 7.50
CA CYS A 86 -19.36 -9.69 6.77
C CYS A 86 -19.11 -9.64 5.26
#